data_AF-A0A7M1B4K6-F1
#
_entry.id   AF-A0A7M1B4K6-F1
#
_cell.length_a   1.000
_cell.length_b   1.000
_cell.length_c   1.000
_cell.angle_alpha   90.00
_cell.angle_beta   90.00
_cell.angle_gamma   90.00
#
_symmetry.space_group_name_H-M   'P 1'
#
loop_
_entity.id
_entity.type
_entity.pdbx_description
1 polymer ?
#
loop_
_entity_poly.entity_id
_entity_poly.type
_entity_poly.pdbx_seq_one_letter_code
_entity_poly.pdbx_strand_id
1 'polypeptide(L)' 'MLEKIKIKRKSRMDNYKNQIIDLLNKGISKKSAWKLINSDALPSDKITYEGFLYFVKYYVKVNDDLKN' A
#
# COMPACT_ATOMS: atom_id res chain seq x y z
N MET A 1 15.70 -24.02 23.94
CA MET A 1 14.50 -23.16 23.85
C MET A 1 14.57 -22.48 22.49
N LEU A 2 13.91 -23.04 21.46
CA LEU A 2 13.94 -22.46 20.11
C LEU A 2 12.99 -21.25 20.11
N GLU A 3 13.55 -20.05 19.99
CA GLU A 3 12.75 -18.85 19.74
C GLU A 3 11.92 -19.07 18.48
N LYS A 4 10.60 -19.14 18.65
CA LYS A 4 9.67 -19.09 17.52
C LYS A 4 9.80 -17.70 16.91
N ILE A 5 10.65 -17.56 15.89
CA ILE A 5 10.68 -16.39 15.02
C ILE A 5 9.26 -16.24 14.49
N LYS A 6 8.52 -15.26 15.02
CA LYS A 6 7.20 -14.87 14.54
C LYS A 6 7.43 -14.21 13.18
N ILE A 7 7.55 -15.02 12.13
CA ILE A 7 7.58 -14.53 10.75
C ILE A 7 6.21 -13.90 10.50
N LYS A 8 6.13 -12.59 10.70
CA LYS A 8 4.96 -11.80 10.31
C LYS A 8 4.89 -11.94 8.79
N ARG A 9 3.96 -12.76 8.28
CA ARG A 9 3.73 -12.90 6.84
C ARG A 9 3.56 -11.48 6.30
N LYS A 10 4.56 -10.98 5.58
CA LYS A 10 4.45 -9.71 4.86
C LYS A 10 3.32 -9.90 3.87
N SER A 11 2.30 -9.06 3.96
CA SER A 11 1.26 -9.03 2.95
C SER A 11 1.88 -8.60 1.63
N ARG A 12 1.32 -9.01 0.48
CA ARG A 12 1.77 -8.51 -0.84
C ARG A 12 1.82 -6.98 -0.87
N MET A 13 0.94 -6.34 -0.12
CA MET A 13 0.82 -4.88 0.01
C MET A 13 2.02 -4.24 0.73
N ASP A 14 2.71 -4.97 1.61
CA ASP A 14 3.91 -4.46 2.30
C ASP A 14 5.06 -4.19 1.32
N ASN A 15 5.11 -4.92 0.20
CA ASN A 15 6.09 -4.69 -0.87
C ASN A 15 5.86 -3.35 -1.57
N TYR A 16 4.60 -2.94 -1.69
CA TYR A 16 4.21 -1.71 -2.38
C TYR A 16 4.00 -0.54 -1.43
N LYS A 17 4.03 -0.75 -0.10
CA LYS A 17 3.74 0.27 0.92
C LYS A 17 4.48 1.59 0.69
N ASN A 18 5.80 1.53 0.52
CA ASN A 18 6.62 2.74 0.38
C ASN A 18 6.31 3.47 -0.94
N GLN A 19 6.09 2.73 -2.03
CA GLN A 19 5.67 3.31 -3.31
C GLN A 19 4.28 3.95 -3.21
N ILE A 20 3.32 3.28 -2.58
CA ILE A 20 1.97 3.82 -2.34
C ILE A 20 2.07 5.16 -1.60
N ILE A 21 2.83 5.20 -0.51
CA ILE A 21 3.01 6.42 0.30
C ILE A 21 3.67 7.53 -0.52
N ASP A 22 4.74 7.22 -1.25
CA ASP A 22 5.46 8.20 -2.07
C ASP A 22 4.58 8.79 -3.19
N LEU A 23 3.82 7.95 -3.90
CA LEU A 23 2.88 8.39 -4.93
C LEU A 23 1.81 9.33 -4.35
N LEU A 24 1.23 8.96 -3.21
CA LEU A 24 0.20 9.77 -2.56
C LEU A 24 0.76 11.09 -2.00
N ASN A 25 1.98 11.08 -1.43
CA ASN A 25 2.66 12.29 -0.96
C ASN A 25 2.99 13.25 -2.11
N LYS A 26 3.24 12.73 -3.32
CA LYS A 26 3.40 13.53 -4.55
C LYS A 26 2.09 14.10 -5.09
N GLY A 27 0.96 13.88 -4.42
CA GLY A 27 -0.36 14.37 -4.83
C GLY A 27 -1.01 13.54 -5.93
N ILE A 28 -0.48 12.35 -6.24
CA ILE A 28 -1.09 11.47 -7.24
C ILE A 28 -2.41 10.93 -6.67
N SER A 29 -3.46 10.96 -7.50
CA SER A 29 -4.77 10.44 -7.08
C SER A 29 -4.69 8.95 -6.71
N LYS A 30 -5.51 8.53 -5.74
CA LYS A 30 -5.62 7.12 -5.31
C LYS A 30 -5.81 6.16 -6.49
N LYS A 31 -6.63 6.53 -7.48
CA LYS A 31 -6.89 5.74 -8.70
C LYS A 31 -5.66 5.64 -9.60
N SER A 32 -4.95 6.75 -9.79
CA SER A 32 -3.71 6.77 -10.59
C SER A 32 -2.59 6.00 -9.91
N ALA A 33 -2.42 6.17 -8.60
CA ALA A 33 -1.44 5.43 -7.80
C ALA A 33 -1.69 3.92 -7.90
N TRP A 34 -2.93 3.47 -7.73
CA TRP A 34 -3.31 2.07 -7.91
C TRP A 34 -2.96 1.53 -9.30
N LYS A 35 -3.25 2.30 -10.37
CA LYS A 35 -2.90 1.89 -11.73
C LYS A 35 -1.38 1.77 -11.94
N LEU A 36 -0.60 2.70 -11.39
CA LEU A 36 0.85 2.69 -11.48
C LEU A 36 1.46 1.50 -10.73
N ILE A 37 0.93 1.17 -9.55
CA ILE A 37 1.41 0.00 -8.80
C ILE A 37 1.08 -1.31 -9.53
N ASN A 38 -0.07 -1.36 -10.18
CA ASN A 38 -0.50 -2.55 -10.92
C ASN A 38 0.04 -2.62 -12.35
N SER A 39 0.69 -1.57 -12.89
CA SER A 39 1.17 -1.57 -14.28
C SER A 39 2.27 -2.61 -14.48
N ASP A 40 3.15 -2.73 -13.49
CA ASP A 40 4.35 -3.57 -13.55
C ASP A 40 4.19 -4.86 -12.73
N ALA A 41 3.03 -5.03 -12.10
CA ALA A 41 2.72 -6.21 -11.30
C ALA A 41 2.30 -7.39 -12.19
N LEU A 42 2.86 -8.56 -11.90
CA LEU A 42 2.40 -9.82 -12.47
C LEU A 42 0.90 -10.04 -12.14
N PRO A 43 0.12 -10.73 -12.99
CA PRO A 43 -1.29 -10.97 -12.74
C PRO A 43 -1.60 -11.57 -11.35
N SER A 44 -0.71 -12.43 -10.83
CA SER A 44 -0.79 -13.04 -9.51
C SER A 44 -0.59 -12.07 -8.33
N ASP A 45 0.05 -10.94 -8.60
CA ASP A 45 0.47 -9.94 -7.60
C ASP A 45 -0.29 -8.61 -7.75
N LYS A 46 -1.19 -8.52 -8.74
CA LYS A 46 -2.09 -7.37 -8.88
C LYS A 46 -2.96 -7.23 -7.65
N ILE A 47 -3.06 -6.00 -7.19
CA ILE A 47 -3.87 -5.62 -6.05
C ILE A 47 -5.24 -5.20 -6.55
N THR A 48 -6.31 -5.73 -5.96
CA THR A 48 -7.67 -5.22 -6.25
C THR A 48 -7.79 -3.77 -5.78
N TYR A 49 -8.58 -2.97 -6.49
CA TYR A 49 -8.74 -1.56 -6.11
C TYR A 49 -9.29 -1.40 -4.68
N GLU A 50 -10.19 -2.29 -4.27
CA GLU A 50 -10.73 -2.36 -2.91
C GLU A 50 -9.65 -2.66 -1.86
N GLY A 51 -8.79 -3.64 -2.13
CA GLY A 51 -7.67 -3.99 -1.24
C GLY A 51 -6.67 -2.84 -1.11
N PHE A 52 -6.41 -2.12 -2.20
CA PHE A 52 -5.61 -0.90 -2.18
C PHE A 52 -6.26 0.20 -1.34
N LEU A 53 -7.55 0.47 -1.52
CA LEU A 53 -8.27 1.50 -0.75
C LEU A 53 -8.30 1.18 0.74
N TYR A 54 -8.55 -0.08 1.10
CA TYR A 54 -8.48 -0.53 2.48
C TYR A 54 -7.08 -0.27 3.05
N PHE A 55 -6.03 -0.64 2.31
CA PHE A 55 -4.67 -0.38 2.74
C PHE A 55 -4.39 1.12 2.95
N VAL A 56 -4.75 1.96 1.97
CA VAL A 56 -4.56 3.41 2.08
C VAL A 56 -5.28 3.96 3.32
N LYS A 57 -6.54 3.60 3.53
CA LYS A 57 -7.34 4.07 4.68
C LYS A 57 -6.71 3.75 6.04
N TYR A 58 -6.15 2.55 6.21
CA TYR A 58 -5.69 2.09 7.52
C TYR A 58 -4.19 2.23 7.76
N TYR A 59 -3.38 2.27 6.70
CA TYR A 59 -1.91 2.23 6.80
C TYR A 59 -1.23 3.47 6.24
N VAL A 60 -1.91 4.22 5.39
CA VAL A 60 -1.47 5.53 4.91
C VAL A 60 -2.41 6.54 5.54
N LYS A 61 -2.18 6.85 6.83
CA LYS A 61 -2.67 8.12 7.38
C LYS A 61 -2.00 9.23 6.59
N VAL A 62 -2.56 9.58 5.43
CA VAL A 62 -2.26 10.85 4.79
C VAL A 62 -2.58 11.89 5.84
N ASN A 63 -1.64 12.79 6.14
CA ASN A 63 -1.79 13.89 7.07
C ASN A 63 -2.87 14.90 6.57
N ASP A 64 -4.09 14.43 6.32
CA ASP A 64 -5.27 15.28 6.08
C ASP A 64 -5.71 15.97 7.40
N ASP A 65 -5.21 15.51 8.55
CA ASP A 65 -5.49 16.10 9.86
C ASP A 65 -4.69 17.40 10.16
N LEU A 66 -3.96 17.97 9.19
CA LEU A 66 -3.24 19.25 9.34
C LEU A 66 -3.82 20.40 8.49
N LYS A 67 -5.06 20.27 8.00
CA LYS A 67 -5.75 21.34 7.25
C LYS A 67 -7.19 21.59 7.72
N ASN A 68 -7.43 21.61 9.03
CA ASN A 68 -8.59 22.29 9.61
C ASN A 68 -8.16 23.11 10.83
#